data_AF-A0A841M8L2-F1
#
_entry.id   AF-A0A841M8L2-F1
#
_cell.length_a   1.000
_cell.length_b   1.000
_cell.length_c   1.000
_cell.angle_alpha   90.00
_cell.angle_beta   90.00
_cell.angle_gamma   90.00
#
_symmetry.space_group_name_H-M   'P 1'
#
loop_
_entity.id
_entity.type
_entity.pdbx_description
1 polymer ?
#
loop_
_entity_poly.entity_id
_entity_poly.type
_entity_poly.pdbx_seq_one_letter_code
_entity_poly.pdbx_strand_id
1 'polypeptide(L)'
;MSDYKGAALIINALPEANALLADKGYDADWFRDALTKRGIKVCIPSKANRKVPIPHDVMLYRKRHKIENMFGKLKDWRRVHTRYDRCAHTFMSAICIAAIIIFWINQ
;
A
#
# COMPACT_ATOMS: atom_id res chain seq x y z
N MET A 1 0.55 -15.01 4.19
CA MET A 1 1.85 -14.40 3.81
C MET A 1 2.08 -13.20 4.71
N SER A 2 3.27 -13.02 5.28
CA SER A 2 3.55 -11.82 6.09
C SER A 2 3.73 -10.61 5.15
N ASP A 3 3.26 -9.44 5.57
CA ASP A 3 3.40 -8.18 4.82
C ASP A 3 4.86 -7.90 4.43
N TYR A 4 5.81 -8.31 5.27
CA TYR A 4 7.24 -8.21 4.98
C TYR A 4 7.68 -9.05 3.78
N LYS A 5 7.15 -10.27 3.66
CA LYS A 5 7.43 -11.13 2.50
C LYS A 5 6.81 -10.54 1.23
N GLY A 6 5.61 -9.96 1.34
CA GLY A 6 4.97 -9.25 0.23
C GLY A 6 5.80 -8.05 -0.22
N ALA A 7 6.21 -7.18 0.72
CA ALA A 7 7.04 -6.01 0.45
C ALA A 7 8.37 -6.38 -0.20
N ALA A 8 9.02 -7.46 0.25
CA ALA A 8 10.28 -7.93 -0.31
C ALA A 8 10.13 -8.38 -1.78
N LEU A 9 9.00 -8.99 -2.16
CA LEU A 9 8.77 -9.43 -3.54
C LEU A 9 8.52 -8.27 -4.50
N ILE A 10 7.87 -7.20 -4.03
CA ILE A 10 7.49 -6.08 -4.89
C ILE A 10 8.54 -4.97 -4.91
N ILE A 11 9.57 -5.02 -4.05
CA ILE A 11 10.51 -3.89 -3.89
C ILE A 11 11.22 -3.51 -5.18
N ASN A 12 11.54 -4.48 -6.04
CA ASN A 12 12.19 -4.24 -7.33
C ASN A 12 11.19 -3.78 -8.40
N ALA A 13 9.90 -4.04 -8.19
CA ALA A 13 8.82 -3.64 -9.09
C ALA A 13 8.21 -2.27 -8.73
N LEU A 14 8.58 -1.67 -7.59
CA LEU A 14 8.09 -0.34 -7.23
C LEU A 14 8.59 0.69 -8.26
N PRO A 15 7.73 1.60 -8.73
CA PRO A 15 8.13 2.66 -9.63
C PRO A 15 9.10 3.64 -8.97
N GLU A 16 9.79 4.44 -9.77
CA GLU A 16 10.53 5.59 -9.26
C GLU A 16 9.57 6.57 -8.58
N ALA A 17 9.90 6.98 -7.35
CA ALA A 17 9.06 7.85 -6.56
C ALA A 17 9.89 8.67 -5.58
N ASN A 18 9.50 9.93 -5.38
CA ASN A 18 10.19 10.82 -4.43
C ASN A 18 9.99 10.38 -2.96
N ALA A 19 8.85 9.75 -2.66
CA ALA A 19 8.54 9.27 -1.32
C ALA A 19 7.61 8.06 -1.35
N LEU A 20 7.75 7.19 -0.35
CA LEU A 20 6.88 6.05 -0.11
C LEU A 20 6.13 6.18 1.21
N LEU A 21 4.81 6.02 1.14
CA LEU A 21 3.89 5.99 2.26
C LEU A 21 3.54 4.53 2.58
N ALA A 22 3.81 4.07 3.81
CA ALA A 22 3.39 2.74 4.23
C ALA A 22 2.85 2.72 5.66
N ASP A 23 2.13 1.65 5.98
CA ASP A 23 1.66 1.39 7.34
C ASP A 23 2.81 1.07 8.30
N LYS A 24 2.57 1.33 9.58
CA LYS A 24 3.46 0.98 10.71
C LYS A 24 3.88 -0.49 10.69
N GLY A 25 3.05 -1.39 10.14
CA GLY A 25 3.39 -2.79 9.92
C GLY A 25 4.67 -3.01 9.10
N TYR A 26 4.98 -2.10 8.17
CA TYR A 26 6.15 -2.13 7.29
C TYR A 26 7.40 -1.49 7.89
N ASP A 27 7.37 -1.07 9.16
CA ASP A 27 8.56 -0.63 9.88
C ASP A 27 9.52 -1.81 10.07
N ALA A 28 10.45 -1.97 9.14
CA ALA A 28 11.58 -2.88 9.20
C ALA A 28 12.81 -2.20 8.61
N ASP A 29 13.96 -2.40 9.25
CA ASP A 29 15.20 -1.73 8.88
C ASP A 29 15.64 -2.09 7.46
N TRP A 30 15.58 -3.38 7.10
CA TRP A 30 15.90 -3.83 5.74
C TRP A 30 15.03 -3.15 4.67
N PHE A 31 13.77 -2.85 4.98
CA PHE A 31 12.85 -2.22 4.03
C PHE A 31 13.15 -0.73 3.89
N ARG A 32 13.42 -0.05 5.02
CA ARG A 32 13.84 1.35 5.01
C ARG A 32 15.15 1.52 4.25
N ASP A 33 16.16 0.68 4.52
CA ASP A 33 17.46 0.73 3.87
C ASP A 33 17.35 0.49 2.37
N ALA A 34 16.53 -0.47 1.95
CA ALA A 34 16.35 -0.76 0.54
C ALA A 34 15.63 0.38 -0.20
N LEU A 35 14.68 1.06 0.43
CA LEU A 35 14.05 2.27 -0.14
C LEU A 35 15.03 3.44 -0.22
N THR A 36 15.84 3.66 0.81
CA THR A 36 16.88 4.69 0.81
C THR A 36 17.93 4.44 -0.27
N LYS A 37 18.35 3.19 -0.49
CA LYS A 37 19.26 2.81 -1.58
C LYS A 37 18.70 3.13 -2.97
N ARG A 38 17.37 3.17 -3.11
CA ARG A 38 16.67 3.57 -4.34
C ARG A 38 16.41 5.08 -4.43
N GLY A 39 16.87 5.87 -3.46
CA GLY A 39 16.61 7.32 -3.40
C GLY A 39 15.18 7.68 -3.01
N ILE A 40 14.38 6.72 -2.53
CA ILE A 40 12.98 6.94 -2.17
C ILE A 40 12.90 7.39 -0.71
N LYS A 41 12.29 8.57 -0.44
CA LYS A 41 12.10 9.05 0.93
C LYS A 41 11.10 8.17 1.68
N VAL A 42 11.52 7.63 2.81
CA VAL A 42 10.69 6.73 3.63
C VAL A 42 9.75 7.52 4.53
N CYS A 43 8.43 7.38 4.33
CA CYS A 43 7.40 7.93 5.22
C CYS A 43 6.60 6.78 5.85
N ILE A 44 7.19 6.16 6.87
CA ILE A 44 6.63 5.02 7.60
C ILE A 44 6.70 5.31 9.10
N PRO A 45 5.56 5.37 9.82
CA PRO A 45 5.56 5.56 11.27
C PRO A 45 6.29 4.41 11.97
N SER A 46 7.00 4.75 13.04
CA SER A 46 7.73 3.76 13.83
C SER A 46 6.78 2.89 14.66
N LYS A 47 7.10 1.60 14.79
CA LYS A 47 6.42 0.65 15.67
C LYS A 47 6.50 1.11 17.13
N ALA A 48 5.45 0.82 17.90
CA ALA A 48 5.39 1.20 19.32
C ALA A 48 6.53 0.55 20.12
N ASN A 49 6.93 -0.66 19.72
CA ASN A 49 7.97 -1.45 20.38
C ASN A 49 9.39 -1.12 19.87
N ARG A 50 9.55 -0.13 18.99
CA ARG A 50 10.86 0.26 18.47
C ARG A 50 11.61 1.05 19.54
N LYS A 51 12.83 0.63 19.89
CA LYS A 51 13.67 1.26 20.92
C LYS A 51 13.97 2.73 20.61
N VAL A 52 14.25 3.03 19.34
CA VAL A 52 14.52 4.40 18.86
C VAL A 52 13.48 4.75 17.79
N PRO A 53 12.51 5.62 18.10
CA PRO A 53 11.54 6.09 17.13
C PRO A 53 12.23 6.89 16.01
N ILE A 54 11.94 6.52 14.76
CA ILE A 54 12.33 7.32 13.60
C ILE A 54 11.22 8.35 13.31
N PRO A 55 11.57 9.65 13.22
CA PRO A 55 10.61 10.68 12.82
C PRO A 55 10.16 10.47 11.38
N HIS A 56 8.89 10.77 11.12
CA HIS A 56 8.30 10.72 9.79
C HIS A 56 7.52 12.01 9.53
N ASP A 57 7.33 12.33 8.26
CA ASP A 57 6.55 13.49 7.84
C ASP A 57 5.06 13.22 8.06
N VAL A 58 4.49 13.82 9.11
CA VAL A 58 3.08 13.65 9.49
C VAL A 58 2.14 14.23 8.44
N MET A 59 2.52 15.34 7.79
CA MET A 59 1.69 15.98 6.76
C MET A 59 1.63 15.13 5.49
N LEU A 60 2.76 14.54 5.10
CA LEU A 60 2.79 13.59 4.01
C LEU A 60 2.01 12.32 4.37
N TYR A 61 2.19 11.82 5.59
CA TYR A 61 1.51 10.62 6.08
C TYR A 61 -0.02 10.75 6.10
N ARG A 62 -0.56 11.94 6.40
CA ARG A 62 -2.01 12.20 6.33
C ARG A 62 -2.59 11.81 4.96
N LYS A 63 -1.86 12.01 3.86
CA LYS A 63 -2.34 11.65 2.50
C LYS A 63 -2.65 10.16 2.34
N ARG A 64 -2.21 9.28 3.24
CA ARG A 64 -2.59 7.86 3.28
C ARG A 64 -4.10 7.65 3.36
N HIS A 65 -4.86 8.57 3.95
CA HIS A 65 -6.32 8.50 3.99
C HIS A 65 -6.93 8.36 2.58
N LYS A 66 -6.28 8.90 1.53
CA LYS A 66 -6.73 8.79 0.15
C LYS A 66 -6.65 7.35 -0.35
N ILE A 67 -5.58 6.64 0.01
CA ILE A 67 -5.36 5.23 -0.32
C ILE A 67 -6.39 4.38 0.43
N GLU A 68 -6.63 4.66 1.71
CA GLU A 68 -7.66 3.95 2.50
C GLU A 68 -9.06 4.15 1.92
N ASN A 69 -9.41 5.38 1.54
CA ASN A 69 -10.69 5.69 0.89
C ASN A 69 -10.83 4.97 -0.46
N MET A 70 -9.76 4.90 -1.26
CA MET A 70 -9.74 4.15 -2.52
C MET A 70 -10.04 2.66 -2.30
N PHE A 71 -9.37 2.04 -1.33
CA PHE A 71 -9.63 0.64 -0.97
C PHE A 71 -11.00 0.43 -0.33
N GLY A 72 -11.51 1.41 0.42
CA GLY A 72 -12.88 1.40 0.95
C GLY A 72 -13.90 1.28 -0.18
N LYS A 73 -13.83 2.17 -1.17
CA LYS A 73 -14.70 2.13 -2.36
C LYS A 73 -14.62 0.81 -3.13
N LEU A 74 -13.41 0.26 -3.28
CA LEU A 74 -13.24 -1.06 -3.91
C LEU A 74 -13.87 -2.19 -3.08
N LYS A 75 -13.90 -2.07 -1.75
CA LYS A 75 -14.50 -3.06 -0.85
C LYS A 75 -16.03 -2.91 -0.72
N ASP A 76 -16.62 -1.81 -1.15
CA ASP A 76 -18.08 -1.70 -1.25
C ASP A 76 -18.64 -2.77 -2.22
N TRP A 77 -17.84 -3.17 -3.20
CA TRP A 77 -18.13 -4.29 -4.07
C TRP A 77 -17.93 -5.61 -3.32
N ARG A 78 -19.03 -6.21 -2.85
CA ARG A 78 -19.02 -7.46 -2.06
C ARG A 78 -18.13 -8.55 -2.67
N ARG A 79 -18.14 -8.71 -4.00
CA ARG A 79 -17.31 -9.68 -4.73
C ARG A 79 -15.81 -9.45 -4.51
N VAL A 80 -15.37 -8.20 -4.56
CA VAL A 80 -13.97 -7.81 -4.32
C VAL A 80 -13.61 -7.94 -2.84
N HIS A 81 -14.48 -7.49 -1.94
CA HIS A 81 -14.22 -7.54 -0.49
C HIS A 81 -14.06 -8.96 0.03
N THR A 82 -14.99 -9.85 -0.31
CA THR A 82 -15.02 -11.23 0.18
C THR A 82 -14.11 -12.16 -0.61
N ARG A 83 -13.58 -11.72 -1.76
CA ARG A 83 -12.74 -12.52 -2.66
C ARG A 83 -13.43 -13.84 -3.07
N TYR A 84 -14.68 -13.76 -3.53
CA TYR A 84 -15.43 -14.96 -3.97
C TYR A 84 -14.76 -15.71 -5.12
N ASP A 85 -14.00 -15.01 -5.95
CA ASP A 85 -13.34 -15.57 -7.12
C ASP A 85 -12.21 -16.54 -6.74
N ARG A 86 -12.35 -17.80 -7.15
CA ARG A 86 -11.32 -18.84 -6.91
C ARG A 86 -10.07 -18.66 -7.77
N CYS A 87 -10.19 -18.00 -8.92
CA CYS A 87 -9.08 -17.83 -9.83
C CYS A 87 -8.62 -16.38 -9.93
N ALA A 88 -7.29 -16.20 -9.92
CA ALA A 88 -6.64 -14.90 -9.81
C ALA A 88 -6.99 -13.96 -10.98
N HIS A 89 -7.07 -14.49 -12.20
CA HIS A 89 -7.47 -13.72 -13.38
C HIS A 89 -8.90 -13.17 -13.28
N THR A 90 -9.87 -13.96 -12.82
CA THR A 90 -11.26 -13.52 -12.62
C THR A 90 -11.35 -12.46 -11.52
N PHE A 91 -10.60 -12.64 -10.43
CA PHE A 91 -10.51 -11.65 -9.36
C PHE A 91 -9.92 -10.33 -9.87
N MET A 92 -8.86 -10.38 -10.67
CA MET A 92 -8.25 -9.21 -11.30
C MET A 92 -9.25 -8.50 -12.23
N SER A 93 -9.97 -9.24 -13.07
CA SER A 93 -11.02 -8.66 -13.92
C SER A 93 -12.12 -7.96 -13.12
N ALA A 94 -12.55 -8.56 -11.99
CA ALA A 94 -13.53 -7.94 -11.10
C ALA A 94 -13.01 -6.62 -10.48
N ILE A 95 -11.73 -6.58 -10.07
CA ILE A 95 -11.08 -5.34 -9.60
C ILE A 95 -11.04 -4.29 -10.70
N CYS A 96 -10.65 -4.65 -11.93
CA CYS A 96 -10.59 -3.72 -13.05
C CYS A 96 -11.97 -3.11 -13.36
N ILE A 97 -13.03 -3.93 -13.39
CA ILE A 97 -14.40 -3.46 -13.61
C ILE A 97 -14.82 -2.49 -12.51
N ALA A 98 -14.59 -2.85 -11.24
CA ALA A 98 -14.92 -1.97 -10.11
C ALA A 98 -14.15 -0.64 -10.20
N ALA A 99 -12.85 -0.69 -10.53
CA ALA A 99 -12.02 0.50 -10.68
C ALA A 99 -12.52 1.43 -11.80
N ILE A 100 -12.91 0.88 -12.97
CA ILE A 100 -13.47 1.67 -14.08
C ILE A 100 -14.76 2.38 -13.63
N ILE A 101 -15.67 1.66 -12.99
CA ILE A 101 -16.96 2.24 -12.57
C ILE A 101 -16.75 3.31 -11.49
N ILE A 102 -15.89 3.05 -10.50
CA ILE A 102 -15.68 3.95 -9.37
C ILE A 102 -14.88 5.20 -9.76
N PHE A 103 -13.82 5.05 -10.56
CA PHE A 103 -12.81 6.10 -10.76
C PHE A 103 -12.83 6.74 -12.15
N TRP A 104 -13.53 6.15 -13.13
CA TRP A 104 -13.58 6.67 -14.50
C TRP A 104 -15.00 7.12 -14.90
N ILE A 105 -16.02 6.29 -14.71
CA ILE A 105 -17.39 6.59 -15.17
C ILE A 105 -18.10 7.60 -14.26
N ASN A 106 -17.89 7.49 -12.95
CA ASN A 106 -18.53 8.34 -11.95
C ASN A 106 -17.71 9.60 -11.58
N GLN A 107 -16.86 10.07 -12.51
CA GLN A 107 -16.22 11.39 -12.43
C GLN A 107 -17.04 12.42 -13.21
#